data_AF-A0A0S8K0E5-F1
#
_entry.id   AF-A0A0S8K0E5-F1
#
_cell.length_a   1.000
_cell.length_b   1.000
_cell.length_c   1.000
_cell.angle_alpha   90.00
_cell.angle_beta   90.00
_cell.angle_gamma   90.00
#
_symmetry.space_group_name_H-M   'P 1'
#
loop_
_entity.id
_entity.type
_entity.pdbx_description
1 polymer ?
#
loop_
_entity_poly.entity_id
_entity_poly.type
_entity_poly.pdbx_seq_one_letter_code
_entity_poly.pdbx_strand_id
1 'polypeptide(L)'
;MKIIYSGALFILLFTNSAFSQTRLDTLMDAAIAFVKIQLENTIVEIGHDSTIHPSETIDSTHKWLAEGYKSWNSWWTSGYFAACYWYMYQLTGEEKWKTYAEKWTAELEPMKFVEDFSNIADIIYFSYGNGYKNTYKEQYATILNEAASTYIKLYDPDVQAIKCWGGTWSGTRFAVVTDVLIDNEFLFLNYQLTRNQDYYDVVTDHINKTIDYNIREDGSCWQFVDYDVFGDPIGYNNTHAYQGAPTGTRWTRAHAWAINGLTQAYRYTRRQR
;
A
#
# COMPACT_ATOMS: atom_id res chain seq x y z
N MET A 1 -33.48 62.94 -23.46
CA MET A 1 -32.08 62.77 -23.03
C MET A 1 -31.68 61.33 -23.35
N LYS A 2 -30.80 61.16 -24.34
CA LYS A 2 -30.24 59.86 -24.78
C LYS A 2 -29.26 59.37 -23.71
N ILE A 3 -29.33 58.10 -23.32
CA ILE A 3 -28.14 57.30 -23.03
C ILE A 3 -28.35 55.89 -23.60
N ILE A 4 -27.55 55.60 -24.62
CA ILE A 4 -27.30 54.28 -25.19
C ILE A 4 -26.10 53.73 -24.40
N TYR A 5 -26.22 52.55 -23.79
CA TYR A 5 -25.06 51.72 -23.49
C TYR A 5 -25.25 50.33 -24.08
N SER A 6 -24.41 50.09 -25.07
CA SER A 6 -24.17 48.85 -25.79
C SER A 6 -23.35 47.89 -24.92
N GLY A 7 -23.67 46.60 -24.99
CA GLY A 7 -22.68 45.51 -24.98
C GLY A 7 -22.04 45.10 -23.66
N ALA A 8 -22.35 43.88 -23.21
CA ALA A 8 -21.32 42.89 -22.90
C ALA A 8 -21.97 41.50 -22.91
N LEU A 9 -21.58 40.72 -23.92
CA LEU A 9 -21.90 39.31 -24.10
C LEU A 9 -21.22 38.52 -22.97
N PHE A 10 -21.98 37.99 -22.02
CA PHE A 10 -21.49 37.02 -21.05
C PHE A 10 -21.42 35.65 -21.73
N ILE A 11 -20.34 35.38 -22.46
CA ILE A 11 -19.93 34.01 -22.80
C ILE A 11 -18.67 33.74 -21.99
N LEU A 12 -18.85 33.08 -20.85
CA LEU A 12 -17.79 32.61 -19.97
C LEU A 12 -17.88 31.08 -19.88
N LEU A 13 -17.10 30.45 -20.75
CA LEU A 13 -16.27 29.25 -20.49
C LEU A 13 -16.94 28.07 -19.75
N PHE A 14 -17.85 27.35 -20.42
CA PHE A 14 -18.23 25.98 -20.03
C PHE A 14 -17.65 24.89 -20.96
N THR A 15 -16.82 25.24 -21.94
CA THR A 15 -16.37 24.30 -22.98
C THR A 15 -15.04 23.58 -22.65
N ASN A 16 -14.23 24.09 -21.72
CA ASN A 16 -12.92 23.50 -21.41
C ASN A 16 -12.97 22.31 -20.46
N SER A 17 -13.93 22.26 -19.54
CA SER A 17 -14.07 21.14 -18.59
C SER A 17 -14.50 19.85 -19.29
N ALA A 18 -15.46 19.94 -20.22
CA ALA A 18 -15.92 18.80 -21.00
C ALA A 18 -14.81 18.24 -21.91
N PHE A 19 -14.05 19.10 -22.59
CA PHE A 19 -12.94 18.66 -23.46
C PHE A 19 -11.78 18.04 -22.68
N SER A 20 -11.45 18.60 -21.50
CA SER A 20 -10.44 18.02 -20.60
C SER A 20 -10.87 16.66 -20.05
N GLN A 21 -12.15 16.50 -19.72
CA GLN A 21 -12.69 15.22 -19.23
C GLN A 21 -12.64 14.14 -20.31
N THR A 22 -13.12 14.42 -21.53
CA THR A 22 -13.08 13.46 -22.64
C THR A 22 -11.67 13.00 -22.98
N ARG A 23 -10.68 13.91 -22.89
CA ARG A 23 -9.27 13.56 -23.08
C ARG A 23 -8.75 12.62 -21.98
N LEU A 24 -9.10 12.88 -20.71
CA LEU A 24 -8.70 12.03 -19.60
C LEU A 24 -9.34 10.64 -19.70
N ASP A 25 -10.62 10.58 -20.05
CA ASP A 25 -11.34 9.31 -20.23
C ASP A 25 -10.68 8.47 -21.34
N THR A 26 -10.34 9.09 -22.46
CA THR A 26 -9.64 8.41 -23.58
C THR A 26 -8.26 7.87 -23.14
N LEU A 27 -7.51 8.64 -22.34
CA LEU A 27 -6.23 8.19 -21.80
C LEU A 27 -6.40 7.03 -20.81
N MET A 28 -7.45 7.06 -20.00
CA MET A 28 -7.78 6.00 -19.06
C MET A 28 -8.15 4.71 -19.79
N ASP A 29 -9.00 4.80 -20.83
CA ASP A 29 -9.37 3.65 -21.65
C ASP A 29 -8.14 3.01 -22.33
N ALA A 30 -7.24 3.83 -22.87
CA ALA A 30 -5.99 3.36 -23.45
C ALA A 30 -5.08 2.70 -22.41
N ALA A 31 -4.97 3.27 -21.21
CA ALA A 31 -4.18 2.70 -20.11
C ALA A 31 -4.76 1.36 -19.64
N ILE A 32 -6.09 1.27 -19.46
CA ILE A 32 -6.77 0.03 -19.09
C ILE A 32 -6.55 -1.04 -20.17
N ALA A 33 -6.72 -0.70 -21.45
CA ALA A 33 -6.48 -1.62 -22.55
C ALA A 33 -5.01 -2.13 -22.57
N PHE A 34 -4.05 -1.25 -22.31
CA PHE A 34 -2.65 -1.63 -22.19
C PHE A 34 -2.42 -2.60 -21.01
N VAL A 35 -2.95 -2.29 -19.82
CA VAL A 35 -2.80 -3.13 -18.62
C VAL A 35 -3.43 -4.51 -18.82
N LYS A 36 -4.58 -4.61 -19.50
CA LYS A 36 -5.20 -5.91 -19.86
C LYS A 36 -4.20 -6.81 -20.59
N ILE A 37 -3.58 -6.28 -21.63
CA ILE A 37 -2.60 -7.01 -22.45
C ILE A 37 -1.38 -7.40 -21.60
N GLN A 38 -0.87 -6.50 -20.76
CA GLN A 38 0.31 -6.79 -19.94
C GLN A 38 0.04 -7.86 -18.88
N LEU A 39 -1.13 -7.86 -18.24
CA LEU A 39 -1.50 -8.89 -17.26
C LEU A 39 -1.70 -10.25 -17.93
N GLU A 40 -2.33 -10.31 -19.11
CA GLU A 40 -2.44 -11.55 -19.90
C GLU A 40 -1.06 -12.08 -20.31
N ASN A 41 -0.17 -11.20 -20.80
CA ASN A 41 1.20 -11.57 -21.15
C ASN A 41 1.99 -12.06 -19.93
N THR A 42 1.78 -11.46 -18.76
CA THR A 42 2.45 -11.88 -17.52
C THR A 42 2.08 -13.32 -17.18
N ILE A 43 0.79 -13.70 -17.29
CA ILE A 43 0.36 -15.10 -17.08
C ILE A 43 0.98 -16.04 -18.11
N VAL A 44 1.07 -15.63 -19.38
CA VAL A 44 1.73 -16.43 -20.42
C VAL A 44 3.21 -16.65 -20.10
N GLU A 45 3.87 -15.64 -19.54
CA GLU A 45 5.30 -15.68 -19.22
C GLU A 45 5.62 -16.53 -17.98
N ILE A 46 4.94 -16.29 -16.86
CA ILE A 46 5.23 -16.97 -15.59
C ILE A 46 4.51 -18.32 -15.46
N GLY A 47 3.55 -18.58 -16.34
CA GLY A 47 2.70 -19.76 -16.32
C GLY A 47 1.44 -19.60 -15.45
N HIS A 48 0.67 -20.69 -15.38
CA HIS A 48 -0.60 -20.73 -14.65
C HIS A 48 -0.49 -21.29 -13.23
N ASP A 49 0.71 -21.51 -12.71
CA ASP A 49 0.91 -21.93 -11.32
C ASP A 49 0.65 -20.73 -10.40
N SER A 50 -0.42 -20.78 -9.59
CA SER A 50 -0.79 -19.68 -8.70
C SER A 50 0.13 -19.51 -7.51
N THR A 51 1.03 -20.47 -7.25
CA THR A 51 2.03 -20.34 -6.20
C THR A 51 3.20 -19.44 -6.61
N ILE A 52 3.29 -19.09 -7.90
CA ILE A 52 4.34 -18.26 -8.48
C ILE A 52 3.85 -16.81 -8.63
N HIS A 53 4.65 -15.88 -8.11
CA HIS A 53 4.36 -14.44 -8.12
C HIS A 53 5.50 -13.67 -8.78
N PRO A 54 5.23 -12.77 -9.73
CA PRO A 54 6.23 -11.89 -10.29
C PRO A 54 6.60 -10.80 -9.28
N SER A 55 7.89 -10.46 -9.18
CA SER A 55 8.38 -9.42 -8.27
C SER A 55 8.96 -8.21 -9.01
N GLU A 56 9.92 -8.44 -9.90
CA GLU A 56 10.63 -7.38 -10.63
C GLU A 56 11.25 -7.90 -11.92
N THR A 57 11.73 -7.00 -12.78
CA THR A 57 12.57 -7.34 -13.94
C THR A 57 14.01 -6.95 -13.62
N ILE A 58 14.93 -7.91 -13.60
CA ILE A 58 16.30 -7.70 -13.10
C ILE A 58 17.35 -7.46 -14.19
N ASP A 59 16.99 -7.66 -15.45
CA ASP A 59 17.93 -7.60 -16.57
C ASP A 59 17.36 -6.92 -17.82
N SER A 60 18.20 -6.82 -18.85
CA SER A 60 17.85 -6.22 -20.13
C SER A 60 16.89 -7.07 -20.98
N THR A 61 16.55 -8.28 -20.55
CA THR A 61 15.54 -9.11 -21.21
C THR A 61 14.12 -8.68 -20.85
N HIS A 62 13.98 -7.85 -19.80
CA HIS A 62 12.69 -7.34 -19.31
C HIS A 62 11.70 -8.44 -18.91
N LYS A 63 12.22 -9.62 -18.57
CA LYS A 63 11.42 -10.73 -18.05
C LYS A 63 11.22 -10.64 -16.55
N TRP A 64 10.11 -11.19 -16.09
CA TRP A 64 9.80 -11.32 -14.68
C TRP A 64 10.78 -12.27 -13.99
N LEU A 65 11.37 -11.79 -12.90
CA LEU A 65 11.74 -12.65 -11.80
C LEU A 65 10.45 -13.06 -11.09
N ALA A 66 10.12 -14.35 -11.16
CA ALA A 66 8.90 -14.89 -10.59
C ALA A 66 9.20 -16.18 -9.83
N GLU A 67 8.82 -16.21 -8.57
CA GLU A 67 9.15 -17.29 -7.64
C GLU A 67 7.99 -17.54 -6.67
N GLY A 68 8.14 -18.55 -5.81
CA GLY A 68 7.16 -18.87 -4.79
C GLY A 68 6.94 -17.71 -3.80
N TYR A 69 5.72 -17.54 -3.26
CA TYR A 69 5.38 -16.45 -2.33
C TYR A 69 6.19 -16.42 -1.01
N LYS A 70 7.02 -17.42 -0.72
CA LYS A 70 7.96 -17.41 0.43
C LYS A 70 9.42 -17.23 0.00
N SER A 71 9.70 -17.03 -1.28
CA SER A 71 11.06 -16.82 -1.78
C SER A 71 11.53 -15.41 -1.46
N TRP A 72 12.84 -15.23 -1.25
CA TRP A 72 13.42 -13.93 -0.92
C TRP A 72 12.94 -12.79 -1.85
N ASN A 73 12.84 -13.08 -3.15
CA ASN A 73 12.54 -12.07 -4.16
C ASN A 73 11.05 -11.73 -4.27
N SER A 74 10.16 -12.68 -4.00
CA SER A 74 8.71 -12.52 -4.19
C SER A 74 7.94 -12.38 -2.89
N TRP A 75 8.61 -12.51 -1.73
CA TRP A 75 7.94 -12.67 -0.45
C TRP A 75 7.00 -11.51 -0.12
N TRP A 76 7.57 -10.31 0.05
CA TRP A 76 6.83 -9.12 0.50
C TRP A 76 5.93 -8.53 -0.59
N THR A 77 6.17 -8.85 -1.87
CA THR A 77 5.41 -8.32 -3.00
C THR A 77 4.30 -9.25 -3.51
N SER A 78 4.23 -10.48 -3.00
CA SER A 78 3.34 -11.52 -3.51
C SER A 78 1.85 -11.13 -3.57
N GLY A 79 1.39 -10.28 -2.66
CA GLY A 79 0.00 -9.78 -2.64
C GLY A 79 -0.35 -8.80 -3.78
N TYR A 80 0.63 -8.07 -4.33
CA TYR A 80 0.37 -7.03 -5.33
C TYR A 80 -0.12 -7.61 -6.66
N PHE A 81 0.38 -8.79 -7.06
CA PHE A 81 -0.04 -9.41 -8.30
C PHE A 81 -1.51 -9.84 -8.27
N ALA A 82 -1.98 -10.40 -7.15
CA ALA A 82 -3.40 -10.67 -6.94
C ALA A 82 -4.24 -9.37 -6.95
N ALA A 83 -3.72 -8.29 -6.36
CA ALA A 83 -4.38 -6.99 -6.34
C ALA A 83 -4.61 -6.42 -7.73
N CYS A 84 -3.64 -6.55 -8.64
CA CYS A 84 -3.80 -6.12 -10.03
C CYS A 84 -5.04 -6.73 -10.68
N TYR A 85 -5.31 -8.02 -10.44
CA TYR A 85 -6.50 -8.69 -10.97
C TYR A 85 -7.79 -8.24 -10.28
N TRP A 86 -7.77 -8.02 -8.96
CA TRP A 86 -8.91 -7.45 -8.26
C TRP A 86 -9.27 -6.04 -8.77
N TYR A 87 -8.27 -5.19 -8.99
CA TYR A 87 -8.49 -3.86 -9.56
C TYR A 87 -8.99 -3.94 -11.01
N MET A 88 -8.49 -4.87 -11.81
CA MET A 88 -9.02 -5.09 -13.16
C MET A 88 -10.48 -5.53 -13.15
N TYR A 89 -10.86 -6.41 -12.23
CA TYR A 89 -12.25 -6.78 -12.05
C TYR A 89 -13.10 -5.56 -11.64
N GLN A 90 -12.64 -4.77 -10.68
CA GLN A 90 -13.34 -3.56 -10.25
C GLN A 90 -13.54 -2.54 -11.39
N LEU A 91 -12.51 -2.37 -12.24
CA LEU A 91 -12.55 -1.40 -13.33
C LEU A 91 -13.39 -1.85 -14.53
N THR A 92 -13.51 -3.16 -14.77
CA THR A 92 -14.06 -3.69 -16.04
C THR A 92 -15.29 -4.57 -15.87
N GLY A 93 -15.50 -5.14 -14.69
CA GLY A 93 -16.54 -6.12 -14.42
C GLY A 93 -16.34 -7.48 -15.12
N GLU A 94 -15.22 -7.70 -15.82
CA GLU A 94 -15.01 -8.96 -16.56
C GLU A 94 -14.63 -10.10 -15.60
N GLU A 95 -15.45 -11.15 -15.57
CA GLU A 95 -15.31 -12.25 -14.59
C GLU A 95 -13.97 -13.01 -14.69
N LYS A 96 -13.32 -13.00 -15.86
CA LYS A 96 -11.98 -13.60 -16.01
C LYS A 96 -10.97 -13.01 -15.03
N TRP A 97 -11.04 -11.71 -14.76
CA TRP A 97 -10.12 -11.05 -13.83
C TRP A 97 -10.39 -11.47 -12.40
N LYS A 98 -11.66 -11.60 -12.02
CA LYS A 98 -12.03 -12.15 -10.71
C LYS A 98 -11.54 -13.59 -10.54
N THR A 99 -11.68 -14.44 -11.55
CA THR A 99 -11.15 -15.81 -11.52
C THR A 99 -9.65 -15.84 -11.27
N TYR A 100 -8.86 -14.99 -11.96
CA TYR A 100 -7.43 -14.87 -11.69
C TYR A 100 -7.14 -14.32 -10.29
N ALA A 101 -7.88 -13.29 -9.87
CA ALA A 101 -7.71 -12.67 -8.57
C ALA A 101 -7.96 -13.65 -7.42
N GLU A 102 -9.06 -14.41 -7.48
CA GLU A 102 -9.39 -15.44 -6.48
C GLU A 102 -8.33 -16.54 -6.43
N LYS A 103 -7.84 -16.97 -7.60
CA LYS A 103 -6.83 -18.02 -7.72
C LYS A 103 -5.51 -17.63 -7.06
N TRP A 104 -4.94 -16.46 -7.38
CA TRP A 104 -3.68 -16.01 -6.78
C TRP A 104 -3.85 -15.51 -5.34
N THR A 105 -5.04 -15.08 -4.93
CA THR A 105 -5.34 -14.74 -3.53
C THR A 105 -5.31 -15.99 -2.64
N ALA A 106 -5.88 -17.10 -3.10
CA ALA A 106 -6.02 -18.32 -2.31
C ALA A 106 -4.66 -18.86 -1.79
N GLU A 107 -3.64 -18.86 -2.63
CA GLU A 107 -2.30 -19.37 -2.28
C GLU A 107 -1.61 -18.58 -1.16
N LEU A 108 -2.06 -17.35 -0.90
CA LEU A 108 -1.51 -16.47 0.12
C LEU A 108 -2.15 -16.68 1.50
N GLU A 109 -3.15 -17.57 1.64
CA GLU A 109 -3.78 -17.84 2.94
C GLU A 109 -2.76 -18.16 4.05
N PRO A 110 -1.72 -18.99 3.83
CA PRO A 110 -0.77 -19.34 4.88
C PRO A 110 0.01 -18.16 5.45
N MET A 111 0.04 -17.01 4.74
CA MET A 111 0.73 -15.80 5.21
C MET A 111 0.08 -15.19 6.46
N LYS A 112 -1.19 -15.51 6.75
CA LYS A 112 -1.89 -15.04 7.97
C LYS A 112 -1.25 -15.51 9.29
N PHE A 113 -0.40 -16.53 9.24
CA PHE A 113 0.29 -17.10 10.40
C PHE A 113 1.78 -16.74 10.47
N VAL A 114 2.31 -15.94 9.53
CA VAL A 114 3.72 -15.57 9.54
C VAL A 114 3.93 -14.46 10.58
N GLU A 115 4.66 -14.80 11.65
CA GLU A 115 5.02 -13.86 12.72
C GLU A 115 6.33 -13.12 12.39
N ASP A 116 6.64 -12.05 13.15
CA ASP A 116 7.87 -11.27 13.03
C ASP A 116 8.14 -10.66 11.62
N PHE A 117 7.09 -10.46 10.83
CA PHE A 117 7.19 -9.92 9.47
C PHE A 117 6.08 -8.90 9.22
N SER A 118 6.43 -7.61 9.09
CA SER A 118 5.42 -6.54 8.95
C SER A 118 4.70 -6.58 7.60
N ASN A 119 5.37 -6.96 6.50
CA ASN A 119 4.72 -7.00 5.18
C ASN A 119 3.63 -8.08 5.03
N ILE A 120 3.30 -8.87 6.06
CA ILE A 120 2.08 -9.69 6.02
C ILE A 120 0.82 -8.82 5.85
N ALA A 121 0.81 -7.60 6.39
CA ALA A 121 -0.31 -6.69 6.28
C ALA A 121 -0.52 -6.29 4.80
N ASP A 122 0.53 -5.85 4.11
CA ASP A 122 0.53 -5.66 2.66
C ASP A 122 -0.01 -6.88 1.90
N ILE A 123 0.61 -8.04 2.10
CA ILE A 123 0.31 -9.24 1.31
C ILE A 123 -1.15 -9.62 1.46
N ILE A 124 -1.65 -9.68 2.70
CA ILE A 124 -3.01 -10.09 2.99
C ILE A 124 -4.02 -9.01 2.59
N TYR A 125 -3.72 -7.73 2.81
CA TYR A 125 -4.63 -6.65 2.45
C TYR A 125 -4.80 -6.51 0.94
N PHE A 126 -3.69 -6.51 0.19
CA PHE A 126 -3.74 -6.36 -1.26
C PHE A 126 -4.36 -7.58 -1.97
N SER A 127 -4.31 -8.76 -1.36
CA SER A 127 -4.99 -9.96 -1.82
C SER A 127 -6.41 -10.10 -1.24
N TYR A 128 -6.54 -10.60 -0.01
CA TYR A 128 -7.81 -10.85 0.68
C TYR A 128 -8.61 -9.58 0.97
N GLY A 129 -7.96 -8.46 1.28
CA GLY A 129 -8.64 -7.18 1.53
C GLY A 129 -9.37 -6.67 0.29
N ASN A 130 -8.69 -6.69 -0.86
CA ASN A 130 -9.33 -6.38 -2.15
C ASN A 130 -10.39 -7.42 -2.54
N GLY A 131 -10.13 -8.71 -2.30
CA GLY A 131 -11.13 -9.76 -2.50
C GLY A 131 -12.40 -9.53 -1.69
N TYR A 132 -12.27 -9.17 -0.41
CA TYR A 132 -13.40 -8.87 0.46
C TYR A 132 -14.19 -7.66 -0.05
N LYS A 133 -13.51 -6.57 -0.42
CA LYS A 133 -14.18 -5.37 -0.95
C LYS A 133 -14.97 -5.62 -2.24
N ASN A 134 -14.51 -6.54 -3.07
CA ASN A 134 -15.16 -6.86 -4.34
C ASN A 134 -16.28 -7.91 -4.21
N THR A 135 -16.18 -8.82 -3.24
CA THR A 135 -17.06 -10.01 -3.17
C THR A 135 -17.87 -10.13 -1.88
N TYR A 136 -17.47 -9.43 -0.81
CA TYR A 136 -18.03 -9.53 0.54
C TYR A 136 -18.05 -10.95 1.11
N LYS A 137 -17.18 -11.85 0.62
CA LYS A 137 -17.05 -13.22 1.13
C LYS A 137 -16.61 -13.22 2.59
N GLU A 138 -17.43 -13.79 3.47
CA GLU A 138 -17.12 -13.89 4.92
C GLU A 138 -15.80 -14.63 5.19
N GLN A 139 -15.46 -15.63 4.40
CA GLN A 139 -14.17 -16.34 4.52
C GLN A 139 -12.96 -15.38 4.42
N TYR A 140 -13.03 -14.37 3.55
CA TYR A 140 -11.96 -13.37 3.44
C TYR A 140 -11.90 -12.47 4.68
N ALA A 141 -13.06 -12.12 5.27
CA ALA A 141 -13.09 -11.38 6.53
C ALA A 141 -12.47 -12.18 7.69
N THR A 142 -12.71 -13.49 7.75
CA THR A 142 -12.06 -14.38 8.73
C THR A 142 -10.54 -14.38 8.57
N ILE A 143 -10.04 -14.55 7.34
CA ILE A 143 -8.59 -14.56 7.05
C ILE A 143 -7.95 -13.21 7.37
N LEU A 144 -8.62 -12.10 7.02
CA LEU A 144 -8.18 -10.74 7.36
C LEU A 144 -8.00 -10.57 8.87
N ASN A 145 -8.97 -11.03 9.66
CA ASN A 145 -8.96 -10.90 11.12
C ASN A 145 -7.90 -11.79 11.78
N GLU A 146 -7.72 -13.02 11.28
CA GLU A 146 -6.65 -13.92 11.73
C GLU A 146 -5.27 -13.31 11.46
N ALA A 147 -5.06 -12.78 10.25
CA ALA A 147 -3.83 -12.08 9.90
C ALA A 147 -3.61 -10.83 10.76
N ALA A 148 -4.66 -10.05 11.04
CA ALA A 148 -4.56 -8.85 11.87
C ALA A 148 -4.17 -9.19 13.31
N SER A 149 -4.71 -10.29 13.85
CA SER A 149 -4.34 -10.81 15.17
C SER A 149 -2.87 -11.24 15.24
N THR A 150 -2.32 -11.80 14.16
CA THR A 150 -0.89 -12.09 14.04
C THR A 150 -0.07 -10.80 13.95
N TYR A 151 -0.50 -9.87 13.10
CA TYR A 151 0.22 -8.63 12.79
C TYR A 151 0.38 -7.71 14.01
N ILE A 152 -0.67 -7.55 14.83
CA ILE A 152 -0.58 -6.67 16.02
C ILE A 152 0.41 -7.17 17.08
N LYS A 153 0.91 -8.40 17.01
CA LYS A 153 1.99 -8.87 17.89
C LYS A 153 3.32 -8.13 17.64
N LEU A 154 3.45 -7.44 16.51
CA LEU A 154 4.58 -6.57 16.19
C LEU A 154 4.51 -5.22 16.93
N TYR A 155 3.34 -4.86 17.50
CA TYR A 155 3.18 -3.63 18.26
C TYR A 155 3.87 -3.74 19.62
N ASP A 156 4.62 -2.71 19.97
CA ASP A 156 5.22 -2.55 21.29
C ASP A 156 4.58 -1.33 21.98
N PRO A 157 3.91 -1.51 23.13
CA PRO A 157 3.21 -0.42 23.82
C PRO A 157 4.15 0.59 24.49
N ASP A 158 5.38 0.23 24.82
CA ASP A 158 6.37 1.15 25.38
C ASP A 158 6.94 2.04 24.27
N VAL A 159 7.13 1.49 23.07
CA VAL A 159 7.56 2.27 21.90
C VAL A 159 6.40 3.03 21.24
N GLN A 160 5.18 2.50 21.35
CA GLN A 160 3.95 2.95 20.70
C GLN A 160 4.00 2.87 19.18
N ALA A 161 4.57 1.79 18.65
CA ALA A 161 4.68 1.57 17.22
C ALA A 161 4.67 0.09 16.88
N ILE A 162 4.52 -0.20 15.59
CA ILE A 162 4.64 -1.53 15.00
C ILE A 162 6.08 -1.74 14.52
N LYS A 163 6.69 -2.84 14.95
CA LYS A 163 8.06 -3.23 14.58
C LYS A 163 8.11 -3.65 13.12
N CYS A 164 9.11 -3.17 12.39
CA CYS A 164 9.33 -3.62 11.02
C CYS A 164 10.07 -4.96 10.92
N TRP A 165 10.13 -5.48 9.69
CA TRP A 165 10.91 -6.67 9.33
C TRP A 165 12.42 -6.51 9.59
N GLY A 166 13.11 -7.62 9.81
CA GLY A 166 14.55 -7.75 9.51
C GLY A 166 15.56 -7.45 10.60
N GLY A 167 15.16 -7.22 11.85
CA GLY A 167 16.11 -6.81 12.89
C GLY A 167 16.69 -5.42 12.61
N THR A 168 17.17 -4.76 13.65
CA THR A 168 17.54 -3.34 13.54
C THR A 168 18.83 -3.10 12.77
N TRP A 169 18.92 -1.96 12.08
CA TRP A 169 20.14 -1.44 11.44
C TRP A 169 21.35 -1.48 12.37
N SER A 170 21.15 -1.10 13.63
CA SER A 170 22.21 -0.72 14.58
C SER A 170 22.44 -1.72 15.71
N GLY A 171 21.79 -2.90 15.68
CA GLY A 171 21.72 -3.80 16.84
C GLY A 171 20.83 -3.25 17.97
N THR A 172 19.99 -2.27 17.66
CA THR A 172 18.92 -1.77 18.52
C THR A 172 17.77 -2.79 18.62
N ARG A 173 16.74 -2.51 19.42
CA ARG A 173 15.66 -3.48 19.68
C ARG A 173 14.40 -3.24 18.86
N PHE A 174 14.22 -2.02 18.35
CA PHE A 174 12.97 -1.63 17.69
C PHE A 174 13.22 -0.63 16.54
N ALA A 175 12.91 -1.04 15.31
CA ALA A 175 13.00 -0.17 14.14
C ALA A 175 11.61 0.04 13.53
N VAL A 176 11.35 1.28 13.10
CA VAL A 176 10.14 1.67 12.36
C VAL A 176 10.55 2.19 10.99
N VAL A 177 9.85 1.70 9.97
CA VAL A 177 9.97 2.18 8.59
C VAL A 177 8.70 2.85 8.11
N THR A 178 8.89 3.80 7.20
CA THR A 178 7.80 4.59 6.61
C THR A 178 6.84 3.74 5.78
N ASP A 179 7.25 2.58 5.27
CA ASP A 179 6.36 1.68 4.54
C ASP A 179 5.26 1.09 5.44
N VAL A 180 5.45 0.95 6.75
CA VAL A 180 4.38 0.46 7.64
C VAL A 180 3.15 1.39 7.64
N LEU A 181 3.28 2.64 7.19
CA LEU A 181 2.11 3.51 6.97
C LEU A 181 1.15 3.01 5.89
N ILE A 182 1.59 2.16 4.95
CA ILE A 182 0.66 1.58 3.96
C ILE A 182 -0.16 0.42 4.55
N ASP A 183 0.25 -0.13 5.70
CA ASP A 183 -0.50 -1.13 6.47
C ASP A 183 -1.70 -0.52 7.23
N ASN A 184 -1.79 0.82 7.29
CA ASN A 184 -2.87 1.52 8.00
C ASN A 184 -4.26 1.02 7.57
N GLU A 185 -4.46 0.93 6.26
CA GLU A 185 -5.70 0.48 5.65
C GLU A 185 -6.12 -0.93 6.09
N PHE A 186 -5.15 -1.82 6.35
CA PHE A 186 -5.38 -3.18 6.81
C PHE A 186 -5.96 -3.22 8.22
N LEU A 187 -5.35 -2.50 9.17
CA LEU A 187 -5.83 -2.45 10.56
C LEU A 187 -7.16 -1.70 10.67
N PHE A 188 -7.34 -0.59 9.94
CA PHE A 188 -8.61 0.11 9.92
C PHE A 188 -9.74 -0.74 9.33
N LEU A 189 -9.49 -1.52 8.27
CA LEU A 189 -10.47 -2.46 7.73
C LEU A 189 -10.86 -3.50 8.78
N ASN A 190 -9.89 -4.10 9.46
CA ASN A 190 -10.16 -5.10 10.50
C ASN A 190 -10.91 -4.52 11.70
N TYR A 191 -10.64 -3.27 12.10
CA TYR A 191 -11.47 -2.56 13.07
C TYR A 191 -12.91 -2.40 12.59
N GLN A 192 -13.14 -2.04 11.33
CA GLN A 192 -14.51 -1.92 10.79
C GLN A 192 -15.27 -3.26 10.79
N LEU A 193 -14.56 -4.35 10.48
CA LEU A 193 -15.12 -5.71 10.44
C LEU A 193 -15.47 -6.24 11.82
N THR A 194 -14.61 -6.02 12.81
CA THR A 194 -14.69 -6.71 14.11
C THR A 194 -15.09 -5.81 15.27
N ARG A 195 -14.89 -4.50 15.14
CA ARG A 195 -14.96 -3.51 16.24
C ARG A 195 -13.98 -3.79 17.36
N ASN A 196 -12.92 -4.57 17.12
CA ASN A 196 -11.83 -4.73 18.08
C ASN A 196 -11.01 -3.43 18.16
N GLN A 197 -11.12 -2.74 19.30
CA GLN A 197 -10.52 -1.42 19.51
C GLN A 197 -8.99 -1.47 19.47
N ASP A 198 -8.37 -2.60 19.80
CA ASP A 198 -6.92 -2.78 19.73
C ASP A 198 -6.37 -2.45 18.35
N TYR A 199 -7.07 -2.84 17.27
CA TYR A 199 -6.64 -2.55 15.90
C TYR A 199 -6.61 -1.05 15.59
N TYR A 200 -7.59 -0.31 16.12
CA TYR A 200 -7.67 1.14 15.94
C TYR A 200 -6.61 1.86 16.77
N ASP A 201 -6.42 1.46 18.02
CA ASP A 201 -5.48 2.11 18.93
C ASP A 201 -4.04 1.91 18.42
N VAL A 202 -3.66 0.67 18.11
CA VAL A 202 -2.34 0.30 17.56
C VAL A 202 -2.00 1.09 16.30
N VAL A 203 -2.92 1.15 15.31
CA VAL A 203 -2.65 1.87 14.06
C VAL A 203 -2.52 3.38 14.32
N THR A 204 -3.33 3.95 15.22
CA THR A 204 -3.25 5.38 15.51
C THR A 204 -2.01 5.78 16.28
N ASP A 205 -1.55 4.93 17.21
CA ASP A 205 -0.29 5.14 17.92
C ASP A 205 0.88 5.11 16.96
N HIS A 206 0.94 4.09 16.10
CA HIS A 206 1.97 3.98 15.08
C HIS A 206 1.99 5.21 14.16
N ILE A 207 0.84 5.64 13.64
CA ILE A 207 0.72 6.85 12.81
C ILE A 207 1.27 8.08 13.54
N ASN A 208 0.89 8.29 14.82
CA ASN A 208 1.37 9.43 15.60
C ASN A 208 2.89 9.38 15.77
N LYS A 209 3.44 8.21 16.10
CA LYS A 209 4.89 8.01 16.23
C LYS A 209 5.62 8.34 14.93
N THR A 210 5.09 7.86 13.81
CA THR A 210 5.68 8.13 12.49
C THR A 210 5.60 9.61 12.13
N ILE A 211 4.51 10.31 12.44
CA ILE A 211 4.41 11.77 12.26
C ILE A 211 5.48 12.48 13.08
N ASP A 212 5.63 12.11 14.35
CA ASP A 212 6.52 12.82 15.28
C ASP A 212 8.01 12.63 14.95
N TYR A 213 8.41 11.49 14.34
CA TYR A 213 9.83 11.16 14.16
C TYR A 213 10.25 10.80 12.73
N ASN A 214 9.39 10.18 11.91
CA ASN A 214 9.75 9.89 10.53
C ASN A 214 9.53 11.11 9.62
N ILE A 215 8.62 12.01 9.94
CA ILE A 215 8.37 13.21 9.13
C ILE A 215 9.26 14.36 9.63
N ARG A 216 10.03 14.97 8.72
CA ARG A 216 10.88 16.13 9.01
C ARG A 216 10.07 17.41 8.97
N GLU A 217 10.60 18.45 9.59
CA GLU A 217 10.00 19.80 9.57
C GLU A 217 9.79 20.36 8.16
N ASP A 218 10.64 19.98 7.20
CA ASP A 218 10.53 20.37 5.79
C ASP A 218 9.51 19.54 4.98
N GLY A 219 8.78 18.63 5.63
CA GLY A 219 7.80 17.73 5.04
C GLY A 219 8.39 16.49 4.36
N SER A 220 9.72 16.39 4.21
CA SER A 220 10.35 15.14 3.73
C SER A 220 10.40 14.09 4.85
N CYS A 221 10.68 12.83 4.53
CA CYS A 221 10.65 11.75 5.55
C CYS A 221 11.98 10.98 5.66
N TRP A 222 12.28 10.54 6.88
CA TRP A 222 13.24 9.48 7.19
C TRP A 222 12.65 8.14 6.79
N GLN A 223 13.39 7.31 6.05
CA GLN A 223 12.91 5.95 5.77
C GLN A 223 12.82 5.12 7.06
N PHE A 224 13.86 5.18 7.89
CA PHE A 224 14.01 4.41 9.14
C PHE A 224 14.17 5.33 10.35
N VAL A 225 13.55 4.94 11.46
CA VAL A 225 13.85 5.47 12.80
C VAL A 225 14.03 4.29 13.74
N ASP A 226 15.17 4.26 14.44
CA ASP A 226 15.46 3.30 15.50
C ASP A 226 15.05 3.89 16.85
N TYR A 227 14.42 3.07 17.69
CA TYR A 227 14.01 3.44 19.04
C TYR A 227 14.69 2.57 20.09
N ASP A 228 14.88 3.13 21.28
CA ASP A 228 15.20 2.34 22.47
C ASP A 228 13.94 1.64 23.04
N VAL A 229 14.10 0.94 24.16
CA VAL A 229 13.02 0.19 24.82
C VAL A 229 11.97 1.08 25.49
N PHE A 230 12.21 2.39 25.58
CA PHE A 230 11.27 3.36 26.13
C PHE A 230 10.61 4.21 25.04
N GLY A 231 10.94 3.93 23.78
CA GLY A 231 10.40 4.65 22.63
C GLY A 231 11.13 5.95 22.31
N ASP A 232 12.31 6.22 22.86
CA ASP A 232 13.09 7.39 22.47
C ASP A 232 13.83 7.12 21.15
N PRO A 233 13.82 8.05 20.17
CA PRO A 233 14.53 7.86 18.92
C PRO A 233 16.04 7.95 19.13
N ILE A 234 16.75 6.90 18.72
CA ILE A 234 18.20 6.77 18.89
C ILE A 234 18.96 6.74 17.57
N GLY A 235 18.26 6.72 16.43
CA GLY A 235 18.86 6.75 15.11
C GLY A 235 17.86 7.07 14.00
N TYR A 236 18.35 7.72 12.94
CA TYR A 236 17.56 8.10 11.77
C TYR A 236 18.29 7.71 10.49
N ASN A 237 17.58 7.18 9.50
CA ASN A 237 18.20 6.78 8.24
C ASN A 237 17.28 6.78 7.02
N ASN A 238 17.86 6.69 5.81
CA ASN A 238 17.16 6.83 4.53
C ASN A 238 17.36 5.72 3.51
N THR A 239 18.14 4.66 3.77
CA THR A 239 18.34 3.59 2.77
C THR A 239 18.84 2.26 3.37
N HIS A 240 18.19 1.13 3.06
CA HIS A 240 18.80 -0.21 3.20
C HIS A 240 19.79 -0.53 2.05
N ALA A 241 19.56 0.00 0.85
CA ALA A 241 20.35 -0.33 -0.36
C ALA A 241 21.65 0.48 -0.52
N TYR A 242 21.75 1.55 0.27
CA TYR A 242 22.74 2.61 0.34
C TYR A 242 23.87 2.58 1.39
N GLN A 243 24.70 1.55 1.58
CA GLN A 243 25.87 1.70 2.47
C GLN A 243 26.85 2.73 1.84
N GLY A 244 26.56 4.03 1.98
CA GLY A 244 27.28 5.13 1.33
C GLY A 244 26.41 6.28 0.79
N ALA A 245 25.08 6.18 0.83
CA ALA A 245 24.24 7.35 0.55
C ALA A 245 24.44 8.39 1.67
N PRO A 246 24.56 9.70 1.34
CA PRO A 246 24.63 10.74 2.37
C PRO A 246 23.45 10.64 3.33
N THR A 247 23.73 10.82 4.63
CA THR A 247 22.67 11.00 5.62
C THR A 247 21.80 12.20 5.22
N GLY A 248 20.48 12.09 5.37
CA GLY A 248 19.54 13.15 5.00
C GLY A 248 19.09 13.18 3.53
N THR A 249 19.41 12.15 2.74
CA THR A 249 18.78 11.95 1.41
C THR A 249 17.26 11.78 1.50
N ARG A 250 16.54 11.96 0.39
CA ARG A 250 15.09 11.83 0.34
C ARG A 250 14.73 10.72 -0.63
N TRP A 251 14.55 9.50 -0.11
CA TRP A 251 14.16 8.38 -0.95
C TRP A 251 12.69 8.53 -1.37
N THR A 252 12.46 8.63 -2.67
CA THR A 252 11.17 9.03 -3.25
C THR A 252 10.05 8.05 -2.92
N ARG A 253 10.34 6.74 -2.81
CA ARG A 253 9.31 5.74 -2.48
C ARG A 253 8.87 5.81 -1.01
N ALA A 254 9.79 6.03 -0.06
CA ALA A 254 9.38 6.30 1.33
C ALA A 254 8.50 7.55 1.42
N HIS A 255 8.83 8.60 0.65
CA HIS A 255 7.99 9.80 0.63
C HIS A 255 6.60 9.53 0.04
N ALA A 256 6.51 8.68 -1.00
CA ALA A 256 5.22 8.25 -1.54
C ALA A 256 4.40 7.45 -0.51
N TRP A 257 5.04 6.60 0.30
CA TRP A 257 4.39 5.86 1.39
C TRP A 257 3.87 6.77 2.48
N ALA A 258 4.65 7.78 2.88
CA ALA A 258 4.19 8.80 3.81
C ALA A 258 2.95 9.55 3.29
N ILE A 259 3.00 10.05 2.05
CA ILE A 259 1.86 10.75 1.44
C ILE A 259 0.62 9.86 1.41
N ASN A 260 0.78 8.61 0.94
CA ASN A 260 -0.34 7.69 0.82
C ASN A 260 -0.91 7.33 2.21
N GLY A 261 -0.08 6.82 3.11
CA GLY A 261 -0.52 6.35 4.42
C GLY A 261 -1.09 7.45 5.31
N LEU A 262 -0.56 8.68 5.26
CA LEU A 262 -1.15 9.82 5.99
C LEU A 262 -2.48 10.28 5.37
N THR A 263 -2.63 10.19 4.05
CA THR A 263 -3.92 10.41 3.39
C THR A 263 -4.95 9.37 3.83
N GLN A 264 -4.56 8.09 3.92
CA GLN A 264 -5.41 7.04 4.45
C GLN A 264 -5.79 7.30 5.91
N ALA A 265 -4.83 7.69 6.75
CA ALA A 265 -5.05 8.02 8.16
C ALA A 265 -6.10 9.12 8.32
N TYR A 266 -5.99 10.20 7.55
CA TYR A 266 -7.00 11.26 7.55
C TYR A 266 -8.38 10.74 7.11
N ARG A 267 -8.44 9.90 6.08
CA ARG A 267 -9.71 9.35 5.58
C ARG A 267 -10.45 8.55 6.65
N TYR A 268 -9.74 7.77 7.46
CA TYR A 268 -10.33 6.94 8.52
C TYR A 268 -10.59 7.69 9.82
N THR A 269 -9.69 8.58 10.24
CA THR A 269 -9.75 9.22 11.57
C THR A 269 -10.34 10.63 11.55
N ARG A 270 -10.29 11.32 10.40
CA ARG A 270 -10.63 12.74 10.23
C ARG A 270 -9.84 13.69 11.13
N ARG A 271 -8.72 13.24 11.72
CA ARG A 271 -7.85 14.06 12.57
C ARG A 271 -6.97 14.94 11.69
N GLN A 272 -6.94 16.25 11.97
CA GLN A 272 -6.18 17.23 11.17
C GLN A 272 -4.67 17.24 11.44
N ARG A 273 -4.24 16.66 12.56
CA ARG A 273 -2.84 16.56 12.94
C ARG A 273 -2.04 15.78 11.91
#